data_AF-A0A352VNH0-F1
#
_entry.id   AF-A0A352VNH0-F1
#
_cell.length_a   1.000
_cell.length_b   1.000
_cell.length_c   1.000
_cell.angle_alpha   90.00
_cell.angle_beta   90.00
_cell.angle_gamma   90.00
#
_symmetry.space_group_name_H-M   'P 1'
#
loop_
_entity.id
_entity.type
_entity.pdbx_description
1 polymer ?
#
loop_
_entity_poly.entity_id
_entity_poly.type
_entity_poly.pdbx_seq_one_letter_code
_entity_poly.pdbx_strand_id
1 'polypeptide(L)'
;MKTMHIRLRPIPFVVALATLLVATPRAVDAQRMVTDDPVLQQIWDQAMNNSQFETLGTALLDSIGPRLTASPGIERAQDWAVKTFQGWGIEARTEQYGTWEGWDRGVSHIDLVEPRVRSLEGRILAWSPGTGGEPVEGAVTYLPTIDSPADWQAFLGTVSGTWVMMSYPEPTCRADEQWTEFGTRASVQAMAQARQQAEQAWNVSLRATGSTDG
;
A
#
# COMPACT_ATOMS: atom_id res chain seq x y z
N MET A 1 18.21 82.64 -4.53
CA MET A 1 18.89 82.22 -5.78
C MET A 1 19.41 80.81 -5.54
N LYS A 2 19.01 79.73 -6.22
CA LYS A 2 18.42 79.55 -7.56
C LYS A 2 17.39 78.41 -7.51
N THR A 3 16.20 78.65 -8.07
CA THR A 3 15.24 77.63 -8.47
C THR A 3 15.77 76.90 -9.72
N MET A 4 15.80 75.57 -9.69
CA MET A 4 16.20 74.73 -10.83
C MET A 4 14.94 74.22 -11.55
N HIS A 5 14.70 74.73 -12.76
CA HIS A 5 13.62 74.29 -13.62
C HIS A 5 14.11 73.16 -14.54
N ILE A 6 13.61 71.94 -14.36
CA ILE A 6 13.82 70.83 -15.29
C ILE A 6 12.64 70.81 -16.27
N ARG A 7 12.93 70.97 -17.56
CA ARG A 7 11.96 70.83 -18.66
C ARG A 7 11.91 69.37 -19.11
N LEU A 8 10.76 68.71 -18.97
CA LEU A 8 10.47 67.42 -19.60
C LEU A 8 10.04 67.64 -21.06
N ARG A 9 10.69 66.91 -21.99
CA ARG A 9 10.26 66.78 -23.39
C ARG A 9 9.36 65.55 -23.53
N PRO A 10 8.25 65.59 -24.29
CA PRO A 10 7.43 64.41 -24.55
C PRO A 10 8.06 63.57 -25.67
N ILE A 11 8.19 62.26 -25.45
CA ILE A 11 8.50 61.27 -26.49
C ILE A 11 7.17 60.61 -26.90
N PRO A 12 6.80 60.59 -28.19
CA PRO A 12 5.57 59.93 -28.62
C PRO A 12 5.81 58.45 -28.94
N PHE A 13 4.76 57.65 -28.72
CA PHE A 13 4.41 56.39 -29.37
C PHE A 13 5.38 55.19 -29.25
N VAL A 14 4.93 54.09 -28.64
CA VAL A 14 4.34 52.94 -29.36
C VAL A 14 3.52 52.12 -28.34
N VAL A 15 2.21 52.03 -28.54
CA VAL A 15 1.34 51.09 -27.82
C VAL A 15 1.53 49.71 -28.46
N ALA A 16 2.25 48.83 -27.77
CA ALA A 16 2.29 47.40 -28.13
C ALA A 16 1.00 46.75 -27.65
N LEU A 17 0.13 46.41 -28.61
CA LEU A 17 -1.12 45.70 -28.39
C LEU A 17 -0.81 44.27 -27.92
N ALA A 18 -1.02 44.00 -26.63
CA ALA A 18 -0.90 42.66 -26.05
C ALA A 18 -2.02 41.77 -26.60
N THR A 19 -1.68 40.82 -27.48
CA THR A 19 -2.57 39.75 -27.89
C THR A 19 -2.81 38.81 -26.70
N LEU A 20 -3.96 38.97 -26.06
CA LEU A 20 -4.44 38.05 -25.02
C LEU A 20 -4.71 36.70 -25.70
N LEU A 21 -3.83 35.72 -25.50
CA LEU A 21 -4.03 34.35 -25.91
C LEU A 21 -5.17 33.78 -25.06
N VAL A 22 -6.41 33.85 -25.55
CA VAL A 22 -7.55 33.15 -24.95
C VAL A 22 -7.27 31.67 -25.08
N ALA A 23 -6.75 31.06 -24.01
CA ALA A 23 -6.73 29.62 -23.87
C ALA A 23 -8.19 29.16 -23.81
N THR A 24 -8.74 28.73 -24.94
CA THR A 24 -10.01 28.03 -24.94
C THR A 24 -9.81 26.75 -24.13
N PRO A 25 -10.61 26.51 -23.07
CA PRO A 25 -10.55 25.23 -22.39
C PRO A 25 -10.88 24.18 -23.44
N ARG A 26 -9.90 23.36 -23.81
CA ARG A 26 -10.17 22.12 -24.53
C ARG A 26 -11.01 21.30 -23.57
N ALA A 27 -12.31 21.23 -23.84
CA ALA A 27 -13.17 20.24 -23.21
C ALA A 27 -12.47 18.88 -23.35
N VAL A 28 -12.18 18.25 -22.23
CA VAL A 28 -11.53 16.95 -22.18
C VAL A 28 -12.49 15.98 -22.85
N ASP A 29 -12.16 15.52 -24.06
CA ASP A 29 -13.01 14.67 -24.91
C ASP A 29 -13.18 13.24 -24.36
N ALA A 30 -12.72 13.00 -23.13
CA ALA A 30 -12.76 11.69 -22.47
C ALA A 30 -14.12 11.39 -21.81
N GLN A 31 -14.99 12.38 -21.63
CA GLN A 31 -16.34 12.22 -21.05
C GLN A 31 -17.46 12.50 -22.07
N ARG A 32 -17.26 12.18 -23.36
CA ARG A 32 -18.32 12.28 -24.37
C ARG A 32 -18.95 10.92 -24.62
N MET A 33 -20.27 10.82 -24.47
CA MET A 33 -21.03 9.65 -24.93
C MET A 33 -20.90 9.48 -26.44
N VAL A 34 -20.60 8.26 -26.88
CA VAL A 34 -20.39 7.89 -28.30
C VAL A 34 -21.70 7.46 -28.98
N THR A 35 -22.83 7.51 -28.28
CA THR A 35 -24.11 6.97 -28.74
C THR A 35 -25.27 7.91 -28.43
N ASP A 36 -26.26 7.90 -29.32
CA ASP A 36 -27.53 8.62 -29.19
C ASP A 36 -28.63 7.74 -28.57
N ASP A 37 -28.29 6.56 -28.05
CA ASP A 37 -29.24 5.68 -27.37
C ASP A 37 -29.78 6.36 -26.09
N PRO A 38 -31.11 6.60 -26.01
CA PRO A 38 -31.70 7.34 -24.89
C PRO A 38 -31.58 6.61 -23.54
N VAL A 39 -31.52 5.28 -23.53
CA VAL A 39 -31.33 4.50 -22.29
C VAL A 39 -29.92 4.67 -21.78
N LEU A 40 -28.92 4.58 -22.66
CA LEU A 40 -27.53 4.78 -22.29
C LEU A 40 -27.27 6.23 -21.82
N GLN A 41 -27.96 7.21 -22.41
CA GLN A 41 -27.90 8.60 -21.96
C GLN A 41 -28.44 8.77 -20.54
N GLN A 42 -29.56 8.13 -20.23
CA GLN A 42 -30.11 8.16 -18.87
C GLN A 42 -29.18 7.50 -17.85
N ILE A 43 -28.57 6.35 -18.18
CA ILE A 43 -27.58 5.69 -17.31
C ILE A 43 -26.38 6.61 -17.06
N TRP A 44 -25.89 7.27 -18.11
CA TRP A 44 -24.80 8.22 -18.01
C TRP A 44 -25.15 9.40 -17.09
N ASP A 45 -26.35 9.97 -17.25
CA ASP A 45 -26.82 11.06 -16.40
C ASP A 45 -27.00 10.64 -14.94
N GLN A 46 -27.39 9.38 -14.68
CA GLN A 46 -27.39 8.85 -13.31
C GLN A 46 -25.97 8.81 -12.73
N ALA A 47 -24.99 8.36 -13.52
CA ALA A 47 -23.60 8.26 -13.06
C ALA A 47 -22.91 9.62 -12.87
N MET A 48 -23.20 10.61 -13.73
CA MET A 48 -22.50 11.89 -13.73
C MET A 48 -23.20 12.96 -12.91
N ASN A 49 -24.53 12.99 -12.89
CA ASN A 49 -25.31 14.08 -12.29
C ASN A 49 -26.11 13.65 -11.07
N ASN A 50 -26.38 12.34 -10.89
CA ASN A 50 -27.18 11.81 -9.77
C ASN A 50 -26.45 10.71 -9.01
N SER A 51 -25.11 10.75 -9.00
CA SER A 51 -24.29 9.71 -8.39
C SER A 51 -24.46 9.67 -6.88
N GLN A 52 -24.59 8.47 -6.33
CA GLN A 52 -24.54 8.22 -4.88
C GLN A 52 -23.15 7.71 -4.43
N PHE A 53 -22.14 7.80 -5.30
CA PHE A 53 -20.81 7.21 -5.07
C PHE A 53 -20.20 7.65 -3.75
N GLU A 54 -20.22 8.94 -3.44
CA GLU A 54 -19.62 9.47 -2.20
C GLU A 54 -20.31 8.89 -0.97
N THR A 55 -21.65 8.97 -0.91
CA THR A 55 -22.44 8.42 0.20
C THR A 55 -22.21 6.92 0.42
N LEU A 56 -22.27 6.13 -0.66
CA LEU A 56 -22.05 4.68 -0.58
C LEU A 56 -20.59 4.34 -0.25
N GLY A 57 -19.65 5.10 -0.80
CA GLY A 57 -18.22 4.99 -0.55
C GLY A 57 -17.89 5.26 0.91
N THR A 58 -18.37 6.36 1.48
CA THR A 58 -18.16 6.72 2.89
C THR A 58 -18.71 5.66 3.85
N ALA A 59 -19.88 5.08 3.56
CA ALA A 59 -20.42 3.99 4.37
C ALA A 59 -19.47 2.79 4.42
N LEU A 60 -18.91 2.39 3.27
CA LEU A 60 -18.01 1.24 3.18
C LEU A 60 -16.60 1.54 3.70
N LEU A 61 -16.05 2.71 3.40
CA LEU A 61 -14.65 3.06 3.66
C LEU A 61 -14.43 3.59 5.07
N ASP A 62 -15.34 4.44 5.56
CA ASP A 62 -15.14 5.15 6.82
C ASP A 62 -15.97 4.53 7.96
N SER A 63 -17.25 4.23 7.68
CA SER A 63 -18.14 3.69 8.72
C SER A 63 -17.93 2.20 8.97
N ILE A 64 -17.83 1.38 7.92
CA ILE A 64 -17.59 -0.07 8.04
C ILE A 64 -16.09 -0.37 8.12
N GLY A 65 -15.30 0.20 7.21
CA GLY A 65 -13.85 0.08 7.18
C GLY A 65 -13.33 -1.25 6.63
N PRO A 66 -12.18 -1.73 7.14
CA PRO A 66 -11.55 -2.98 6.69
C PRO A 66 -12.47 -4.20 6.82
N ARG A 67 -12.55 -4.98 5.75
CA ARG A 67 -13.53 -6.07 5.57
C ARG A 67 -12.90 -7.30 4.93
N LEU A 68 -11.87 -7.82 5.61
CA LEU A 68 -11.21 -9.08 5.25
C LEU A 68 -12.22 -10.23 5.20
N THR A 69 -12.01 -11.20 4.31
CA THR A 69 -12.82 -12.42 4.25
C THR A 69 -12.87 -13.11 5.62
N ALA A 70 -14.06 -13.55 6.01
CA ALA A 70 -14.34 -14.16 7.31
C ALA A 70 -14.03 -13.27 8.53
N SER A 71 -14.03 -11.95 8.38
CA SER A 71 -13.98 -11.02 9.53
C SER A 71 -15.34 -10.42 9.88
N PRO A 72 -15.53 -9.89 11.09
CA PRO A 72 -16.75 -9.14 11.44
C PRO A 72 -17.03 -7.95 10.51
N GLY A 73 -15.99 -7.39 9.87
CA GLY A 73 -16.12 -6.29 8.92
C GLY A 73 -16.82 -6.69 7.63
N ILE A 74 -16.56 -7.90 7.09
CA ILE A 74 -17.25 -8.36 5.88
C ILE A 74 -18.72 -8.68 6.16
N GLU A 75 -19.04 -9.23 7.33
CA GLU A 75 -20.43 -9.48 7.76
C GLU A 75 -21.23 -8.18 7.85
N ARG A 76 -20.67 -7.16 8.52
CA ARG A 76 -21.30 -5.81 8.57
C ARG A 76 -21.51 -5.21 7.19
N ALA A 77 -20.56 -5.40 6.27
CA ALA A 77 -20.67 -4.90 4.89
C ALA A 77 -21.78 -5.61 4.10
N GLN A 78 -21.91 -6.92 4.27
CA GLN A 78 -22.96 -7.72 3.63
C GLN A 78 -24.34 -7.31 4.15
N ASP A 79 -24.50 -7.20 5.47
CA ASP A 79 -25.74 -6.72 6.10
C ASP A 79 -26.13 -5.32 5.62
N TRP A 80 -25.15 -4.42 5.53
CA TRP A 80 -25.36 -3.07 5.01
C TRP A 80 -25.80 -3.09 3.54
N ALA A 81 -25.18 -3.94 2.71
CA ALA A 81 -25.51 -4.04 1.29
C ALA A 81 -26.95 -4.58 1.10
N VAL A 82 -27.33 -5.63 1.82
CA VAL A 82 -28.69 -6.18 1.80
C VAL A 82 -29.72 -5.13 2.20
N LYS A 83 -29.47 -4.39 3.29
CA LYS A 83 -30.36 -3.30 3.74
C LYS A 83 -30.45 -2.16 2.72
N THR A 84 -29.34 -1.80 2.09
CA THR A 84 -29.30 -0.75 1.07
C THR A 84 -30.14 -1.14 -0.13
N PHE A 85 -29.99 -2.36 -0.65
CA PHE A 85 -30.80 -2.86 -1.76
C PHE A 85 -32.29 -2.95 -1.41
N GLN A 86 -32.63 -3.47 -0.23
CA GLN A 86 -34.00 -3.51 0.24
C GLN A 86 -34.63 -2.11 0.35
N GLY A 87 -33.84 -1.11 0.81
CA GLY A 87 -34.27 0.30 0.84
C GLY A 87 -34.56 0.89 -0.54
N TRP A 88 -33.94 0.35 -1.60
CA TRP A 88 -34.25 0.68 -2.99
C TRP A 88 -35.36 -0.17 -3.60
N GLY A 89 -35.99 -1.05 -2.82
CA GLY A 89 -37.02 -1.98 -3.30
C GLY A 89 -36.48 -3.16 -4.10
N ILE A 90 -35.19 -3.48 -3.97
CA ILE A 90 -34.53 -4.60 -4.65
C ILE A 90 -34.47 -5.79 -3.68
N GLU A 91 -34.90 -6.97 -4.13
CA GLU A 91 -34.75 -8.21 -3.37
C GLU A 91 -33.27 -8.60 -3.26
N ALA A 92 -32.79 -8.75 -2.02
CA ALA A 92 -31.40 -9.11 -1.75
C ALA A 92 -31.31 -10.08 -0.56
N ARG A 93 -30.34 -11.00 -0.62
CA ARG A 93 -29.99 -11.95 0.44
C ARG A 93 -28.50 -12.27 0.41
N THR A 94 -27.97 -12.73 1.53
CA THR A 94 -26.62 -13.30 1.63
C THR A 94 -26.67 -14.79 1.28
N GLU A 95 -25.71 -15.25 0.48
CA GLU A 95 -25.51 -16.67 0.16
C GLU A 95 -24.28 -17.18 0.91
N GLN A 96 -24.42 -18.30 1.62
CA GLN A 96 -23.30 -18.89 2.33
C GLN A 96 -22.36 -19.59 1.35
N TYR A 97 -21.07 -19.24 1.39
CA TYR A 97 -20.02 -19.90 0.60
C TYR A 97 -18.92 -20.46 1.51
N GLY A 98 -18.98 -21.77 1.74
CA GLY A 98 -18.02 -22.49 2.56
C GLY A 98 -18.15 -22.26 4.06
N THR A 99 -17.16 -22.77 4.79
CA THR A 99 -17.01 -22.63 6.24
C THR A 99 -15.54 -22.39 6.54
N TRP A 100 -15.22 -21.28 7.20
CA TRP A 100 -13.86 -20.86 7.49
C TRP A 100 -13.79 -20.40 8.95
N GLU A 101 -12.64 -20.55 9.58
CA GLU A 101 -12.41 -19.89 10.86
C GLU A 101 -12.42 -18.38 10.64
N GLY A 102 -13.24 -17.69 11.45
CA GLY A 102 -13.28 -16.24 11.43
C GLY A 102 -11.96 -15.68 11.97
N TRP A 103 -11.54 -14.55 11.42
CA TRP A 103 -10.33 -13.88 11.89
C TRP A 103 -10.55 -12.38 11.96
N ASP A 104 -10.20 -11.81 13.12
CA ASP A 104 -10.17 -10.37 13.34
C ASP A 104 -8.81 -9.96 13.91
N ARG A 105 -8.24 -8.89 13.34
CA ARG A 105 -6.92 -8.43 13.76
C ARG A 105 -7.08 -7.67 15.08
N GLY A 106 -6.62 -8.28 16.16
CA GLY A 106 -6.44 -7.59 17.44
C GLY A 106 -5.28 -6.59 17.43
N VAL A 107 -5.02 -6.00 18.59
CA VAL A 107 -3.85 -5.15 18.81
C VAL A 107 -2.58 -5.99 18.65
N SER A 108 -1.60 -5.46 17.91
CA SER A 108 -0.26 -6.03 17.83
C SER A 108 0.71 -5.08 18.52
N HIS A 109 1.51 -5.61 19.44
CA HIS A 109 2.55 -4.87 20.12
C HIS A 109 3.84 -5.70 20.10
N ILE A 110 4.94 -5.08 19.68
CA ILE A 110 6.21 -5.76 19.52
C ILE A 110 7.28 -4.84 20.08
N ASP A 111 8.01 -5.31 21.09
CA ASP A 111 9.17 -4.61 21.64
C ASP A 111 10.42 -5.48 21.47
N LEU A 112 11.49 -4.86 21.01
CA LEU A 112 12.84 -5.36 21.26
C LEU A 112 13.15 -5.03 22.72
N VAL A 113 13.26 -6.06 23.56
CA VAL A 113 13.57 -5.88 24.99
C VAL A 113 15.08 -5.83 25.26
N GLU A 114 15.88 -6.55 24.47
CA GLU A 114 17.35 -6.59 24.56
C GLU A 114 18.00 -6.64 23.16
N PRO A 115 19.23 -6.14 22.98
CA PRO A 115 20.07 -5.47 23.98
C PRO A 115 19.67 -4.01 24.22
N ARG A 116 18.70 -3.49 23.47
CA ARG A 116 18.19 -2.13 23.61
C ARG A 116 16.67 -2.15 23.56
N VAL A 117 16.06 -1.53 24.55
CA VAL A 117 14.60 -1.41 24.62
C VAL A 117 14.12 -0.48 23.51
N ARG A 118 13.36 -1.02 22.55
CA ARG A 118 12.70 -0.26 21.48
C ARG A 118 11.43 -0.94 21.02
N SER A 119 10.37 -0.15 20.88
CA SER A 119 9.19 -0.62 20.15
C SER A 119 9.49 -0.79 18.67
N LEU A 120 9.02 -1.89 18.12
CA LEU A 120 9.15 -2.25 16.72
C LEU A 120 7.80 -2.07 16.04
N GLU A 121 7.84 -1.60 14.79
CA GLU A 121 6.67 -1.58 13.95
C GLU A 121 6.48 -2.96 13.31
N GLY A 122 5.28 -3.51 13.45
CA GLY A 122 4.94 -4.77 12.83
C GLY A 122 3.44 -5.05 12.89
N ARG A 123 3.03 -6.01 12.07
CA ARG A 123 1.64 -6.47 12.01
C ARG A 123 1.62 -7.98 11.91
N ILE A 124 0.61 -8.58 12.53
CA ILE A 124 0.33 -9.99 12.35
C ILE A 124 -0.17 -10.26 10.91
N LEU A 125 0.33 -11.34 10.31
CA LEU A 125 -0.17 -11.85 9.03
C LEU A 125 -1.61 -12.36 9.22
N ALA A 126 -2.44 -12.20 8.18
CA ALA A 126 -3.82 -12.64 8.25
C ALA A 126 -3.90 -14.14 8.55
N TRP A 127 -4.89 -14.53 9.36
CA TRP A 127 -5.11 -15.92 9.81
C TRP A 127 -4.00 -16.52 10.69
N SER A 128 -3.00 -15.74 11.11
CA SER A 128 -2.07 -16.19 12.16
C SER A 128 -2.72 -16.14 13.55
N PRO A 129 -2.35 -17.07 14.44
CA PRO A 129 -2.84 -17.09 15.82
C PRO A 129 -2.27 -15.91 16.62
N GLY A 130 -3.07 -15.40 17.57
CA GLY A 130 -2.59 -14.46 18.57
C GLY A 130 -1.83 -15.15 19.71
N THR A 131 -1.33 -14.35 20.67
CA THR A 131 -0.58 -14.86 21.83
C THR A 131 -1.46 -15.24 23.04
N GLY A 132 -2.77 -15.40 22.83
CA GLY A 132 -3.71 -15.72 23.92
C GLY A 132 -3.92 -14.60 24.94
N GLY A 133 -3.55 -13.37 24.61
CA GLY A 133 -3.67 -12.20 25.50
C GLY A 133 -2.46 -11.96 26.39
N GLU A 134 -1.49 -12.87 26.40
CA GLU A 134 -0.26 -12.74 27.17
C GLU A 134 0.93 -12.39 26.26
N PRO A 135 1.90 -11.59 26.73
CA PRO A 135 3.14 -11.37 25.99
C PRO A 135 3.92 -12.68 25.80
N VAL A 136 4.42 -12.91 24.59
CA VAL A 136 5.33 -14.02 24.30
C VAL A 136 6.71 -13.44 24.07
N GLU A 137 7.65 -13.75 24.96
CA GLU A 137 9.05 -13.36 24.85
C GLU A 137 9.89 -14.55 24.37
N GLY A 138 10.86 -14.29 23.50
CA GLY A 138 11.75 -15.32 22.97
C GLY A 138 12.99 -14.72 22.34
N ALA A 139 14.05 -15.52 22.27
CA ALA A 139 15.25 -15.13 21.53
C ALA A 139 14.93 -15.01 20.03
N VAL A 140 15.69 -14.17 19.31
CA VAL A 140 15.58 -14.06 17.86
C VAL A 140 16.67 -14.89 17.20
N THR A 141 16.30 -15.67 16.18
CA THR A 141 17.22 -16.40 15.31
C THR A 141 16.91 -16.10 13.85
N TYR A 142 17.81 -16.47 12.94
CA TYR A 142 17.64 -16.34 11.50
C TYR A 142 17.93 -17.67 10.82
N LEU A 143 17.47 -17.85 9.59
CA LEU A 143 17.76 -19.09 8.87
C LEU A 143 19.27 -19.20 8.60
N PRO A 144 19.92 -20.32 8.96
CA PRO A 144 21.28 -20.59 8.52
C PRO A 144 21.29 -20.88 7.01
N THR A 145 22.49 -20.98 6.44
CA THR A 145 22.63 -21.61 5.12
C THR A 145 22.18 -23.07 5.22
N ILE A 146 21.25 -23.44 4.34
CA ILE A 146 20.69 -24.78 4.19
C ILE A 146 21.25 -25.36 2.90
N ASP A 147 22.02 -26.44 3.00
CA ASP A 147 22.59 -27.12 1.83
C ASP A 147 21.81 -28.40 1.47
N SER A 148 20.97 -28.88 2.40
CA SER A 148 20.17 -30.08 2.23
C SER A 148 18.87 -30.07 3.06
N PRO A 149 17.89 -30.94 2.74
CA PRO A 149 16.70 -31.11 3.58
C PRO A 149 17.02 -31.57 5.01
N ALA A 150 18.15 -32.24 5.22
CA ALA A 150 18.59 -32.67 6.54
C ALA A 150 18.99 -31.47 7.42
N ASP A 151 19.63 -30.45 6.84
CA ASP A 151 19.98 -29.21 7.54
C ASP A 151 18.73 -28.44 7.94
N TRP A 152 17.71 -28.43 7.06
CA TRP A 152 16.40 -27.84 7.37
C TRP A 152 15.73 -28.52 8.56
N GLN A 153 15.67 -29.85 8.57
CA GLN A 153 15.12 -30.60 9.71
C GLN A 153 15.92 -30.40 11.00
N ALA A 154 17.24 -30.34 10.91
CA ALA A 154 18.10 -30.03 12.06
C ALA A 154 17.81 -28.64 12.60
N PHE A 155 17.67 -27.63 11.74
CA PHE A 155 17.31 -26.26 12.13
C PHE A 155 15.93 -26.19 12.78
N LEU A 156 14.91 -26.86 12.25
CA LEU A 156 13.58 -26.91 12.86
C LEU A 156 13.61 -27.46 14.30
N GLY A 157 14.57 -28.34 14.61
CA GLY A 157 14.79 -28.85 15.96
C GLY A 157 15.37 -27.84 16.96
N THR A 158 15.89 -26.69 16.50
CA THR A 158 16.54 -25.70 17.38
C THR A 158 15.70 -24.46 17.68
N VAL A 159 14.60 -24.24 16.95
CA VAL A 159 13.85 -22.96 16.98
C VAL A 159 12.73 -22.89 18.02
N SER A 160 12.55 -23.92 18.85
CA SER A 160 11.50 -23.93 19.87
C SER A 160 11.65 -22.75 20.83
N GLY A 161 10.59 -21.96 21.01
CA GLY A 161 10.58 -20.78 21.88
C GLY A 161 11.36 -19.57 21.33
N THR A 162 11.69 -19.56 20.03
CA THR A 162 12.41 -18.45 19.38
C THR A 162 11.56 -17.79 18.30
N TRP A 163 11.82 -16.51 18.05
CA TRP A 163 11.31 -15.77 16.90
C TRP A 163 12.28 -15.95 15.72
N VAL A 164 11.78 -16.50 14.60
CA VAL A 164 12.60 -16.81 13.44
C VAL A 164 12.45 -15.73 12.36
N MET A 165 13.56 -15.08 12.00
CA MET A 165 13.64 -14.13 10.90
C MET A 165 13.70 -14.89 9.57
N MET A 166 12.60 -14.88 8.82
CA MET A 166 12.43 -15.71 7.61
C MET A 166 12.82 -15.03 6.28
N SER A 167 13.19 -13.75 6.30
CA SER A 167 13.49 -12.99 5.09
C SER A 167 14.99 -12.91 4.79
N TYR A 168 15.32 -12.66 3.53
CA TYR A 168 16.69 -12.37 3.09
C TYR A 168 17.29 -11.23 3.93
N PRO A 169 18.46 -11.43 4.57
CA PRO A 169 19.11 -10.39 5.35
C PRO A 169 19.75 -9.36 4.42
N GLU A 170 19.05 -8.24 4.21
CA GLU A 170 19.56 -7.13 3.41
C GLU A 170 20.92 -6.63 3.94
N PRO A 171 21.99 -6.59 3.12
CA PRO A 171 23.31 -6.17 3.56
C PRO A 171 23.38 -4.67 3.88
N THR A 172 22.29 -3.92 3.67
CA THR A 172 22.19 -2.50 4.00
C THR A 172 20.75 -2.07 4.20
N CYS A 173 20.53 -1.14 5.14
CA CYS A 173 19.21 -0.54 5.39
C CYS A 173 18.93 0.70 4.53
N ARG A 174 19.76 1.00 3.53
CA ARG A 174 19.61 2.17 2.65
C ARG A 174 18.99 1.77 1.32
N ALA A 175 17.99 2.54 0.89
CA ALA A 175 17.40 2.44 -0.44
C ALA A 175 18.43 2.75 -1.54
N ASP A 176 18.17 2.28 -2.75
CA ASP A 176 19.11 2.38 -3.87
C ASP A 176 19.37 3.82 -4.28
N GLU A 177 18.37 4.68 -4.17
CA GLU A 177 18.49 6.11 -4.46
C GLU A 177 19.54 6.77 -3.57
N GLN A 178 19.60 6.37 -2.29
CA GLN A 178 20.63 6.88 -1.37
C GLN A 178 22.03 6.40 -1.73
N TRP A 179 22.15 5.17 -2.23
CA TRP A 179 23.43 4.66 -2.72
C TRP A 179 23.87 5.41 -3.97
N THR A 180 22.95 5.69 -4.90
CA THR A 180 23.25 6.48 -6.10
C THR A 180 23.63 7.92 -5.77
N GLU A 181 22.94 8.57 -4.83
CA GLU A 181 23.18 9.97 -4.48
C GLU A 181 24.49 10.17 -3.70
N PHE A 182 24.74 9.33 -2.70
CA PHE A 182 25.84 9.53 -1.74
C PHE A 182 27.03 8.60 -1.94
N GLY A 183 26.87 7.54 -2.74
CA GLY A 183 27.91 6.54 -2.97
C GLY A 183 28.89 6.94 -4.07
N THR A 184 30.13 6.50 -3.95
CA THR A 184 31.05 6.48 -5.10
C THR A 184 30.61 5.40 -6.08
N ARG A 185 30.88 5.58 -7.37
CA ARG A 185 30.56 4.57 -8.40
C ARG A 185 31.05 3.16 -8.03
N ALA A 186 32.28 3.06 -7.51
CA ALA A 186 32.85 1.78 -7.08
C ALA A 186 32.07 1.16 -5.90
N SER A 187 31.69 1.96 -4.89
CA SER A 187 30.91 1.46 -3.75
C SER A 187 29.49 1.02 -4.13
N VAL A 188 28.84 1.74 -5.05
CA VAL A 188 27.50 1.37 -5.55
C VAL A 188 27.56 0.05 -6.30
N GLN A 189 28.55 -0.11 -7.19
CA GLN A 189 28.76 -1.36 -7.93
C GLN A 189 29.08 -2.53 -7.00
N ALA A 190 29.94 -2.32 -6.00
CA ALA A 190 30.28 -3.36 -5.02
C ALA A 190 29.05 -3.77 -4.19
N MET A 191 28.23 -2.82 -3.73
CA MET A 191 27.01 -3.13 -2.98
C MET A 191 25.98 -3.87 -3.84
N ALA A 192 25.77 -3.45 -5.08
CA ALA A 192 24.87 -4.13 -6.00
C ALA A 192 25.32 -5.58 -6.27
N GLN A 193 26.62 -5.80 -6.49
CA GLN A 193 27.19 -7.14 -6.66
C GLN A 193 27.05 -8.00 -5.40
N ALA A 194 27.33 -7.43 -4.22
CA ALA A 194 27.20 -8.13 -2.95
C ALA A 194 25.75 -8.56 -2.69
N ARG A 195 24.78 -7.68 -2.92
CA ARG A 195 23.34 -8.01 -2.83
C ARG A 195 22.96 -9.11 -3.79
N GLN A 196 23.33 -8.98 -5.06
CA GLN A 196 23.02 -9.98 -6.08
C GLN A 196 23.56 -11.36 -5.70
N GLN A 197 24.81 -11.44 -5.23
CA GLN A 197 25.43 -12.71 -4.82
C GLN A 197 24.76 -13.30 -3.58
N ALA A 198 24.46 -12.47 -2.57
CA ALA A 198 23.84 -12.93 -1.34
C ALA A 198 22.37 -13.35 -1.56
N GLU A 199 21.61 -12.65 -2.40
CA GLU A 199 20.26 -13.04 -2.78
C GLU A 199 20.25 -14.35 -3.60
N GLN A 200 21.21 -14.51 -4.52
CA GLN A 200 21.38 -15.78 -5.26
C GLN A 200 21.68 -16.94 -4.30
N ALA A 201 22.63 -16.74 -3.36
CA ALA A 201 22.96 -17.75 -2.36
C ALA A 201 21.77 -18.07 -1.45
N TRP A 202 21.03 -17.06 -1.02
CA TRP A 202 19.80 -17.22 -0.24
C TRP A 202 18.74 -18.05 -0.97
N ASN A 203 18.49 -17.74 -2.25
CA ASN A 203 17.54 -18.49 -3.08
C ASN A 203 17.98 -19.94 -3.32
N VAL A 204 19.27 -20.19 -3.48
CA VAL A 204 19.82 -21.56 -3.56
C VAL A 204 19.58 -22.30 -2.24
N SER A 205 19.88 -21.66 -1.10
CA SER A 205 19.66 -22.20 0.24
C SER A 205 18.18 -22.55 0.48
N LEU A 206 17.24 -21.66 0.11
CA LEU A 206 15.81 -21.92 0.26
C LEU A 206 15.34 -23.11 -0.59
N ARG A 207 15.84 -23.26 -1.82
CA ARG A 207 15.52 -24.43 -2.67
C ARG A 207 16.04 -25.73 -2.09
N ALA A 208 17.14 -25.69 -1.35
CA ALA A 208 17.74 -26.86 -0.71
C ALA A 208 16.94 -27.38 0.50
N THR A 209 16.00 -26.59 1.05
CA THR A 209 15.12 -27.03 2.14
C THR A 209 14.26 -28.25 1.77
N GLY A 210 13.98 -28.43 0.47
CA GLY A 210 13.06 -29.46 0.00
C GLY A 210 11.58 -29.18 0.30
N SER A 211 11.24 -27.96 0.76
CA SER A 211 9.84 -27.55 0.95
C SER A 211 9.10 -27.54 -0.39
N THR A 212 7.92 -28.16 -0.41
CA THR A 212 6.97 -28.10 -1.54
C THR A 212 5.88 -27.05 -1.33
N ASP A 213 5.89 -26.39 -0.17
CA ASP A 213 4.93 -25.36 0.19
C ASP A 213 5.39 -24.06 -0.49
N GLY A 214 4.57 -23.61 -1.45
CA GLY A 214 4.83 -22.42 -2.27
C GLY A 214 4.51 -21.10 -1.58
#